data_AF-C4V4X4-F1
#
_entry.id   AF-C4V4X4-F1
#
_cell.length_a   1.000
_cell.length_b   1.000
_cell.length_c   1.000
_cell.angle_alpha   90.00
_cell.angle_beta   90.00
_cell.angle_gamma   90.00
#
_symmetry.space_group_name_H-M   'P 1'
#
loop_
_entity.id
_entity.type
_entity.pdbx_description
1 polymer ?
#
loop_
_entity_poly.entity_id
_entity_poly.type
_entity_poly.pdbx_seq_one_letter_code
_entity_poly.pdbx_strand_id
1 'polypeptide(L)'
;MKGTMTMAEKKIITAEQIHAYVKKEKYAEAINAFADALAQGEPPKECYGDVAHAYFEMGDYKRAADWISNALSINADDVDVRILLARICQREKRTDDALKLYENILSLHQAVLTDAQRAEIERRAGLDARLTQDRTRAEYPHLAALLGLAAAPTASAAAPTAPMNSALPGSVPAAPASRPSGDAKAQAAQIMAQPIRPAEKTAALNAFAGAAYVQDDYAGARELLTAALELDPGCDMTLRNMALLLHEIGEREKALQVAAKMGQTDFMLLRTLKA
;
A
#
# COMPACT_ATOMS: atom_id res chain seq x y z
N MET A 1 -6.98 -51.21 -22.00
CA MET A 1 -6.74 -49.78 -22.33
C MET A 1 -7.43 -48.92 -21.27
N LYS A 2 -6.68 -48.36 -20.32
CA LYS A 2 -7.09 -47.17 -19.56
C LYS A 2 -5.87 -46.26 -19.48
N GLY A 3 -6.05 -45.05 -20.01
CA GLY A 3 -5.00 -44.16 -20.47
C GLY A 3 -4.05 -43.69 -19.37
N THR A 4 -2.76 -43.77 -19.69
CA THR A 4 -1.72 -42.92 -19.14
C THR A 4 -2.08 -41.47 -19.46
N MET A 5 -2.67 -40.76 -18.49
CA MET A 5 -2.67 -39.30 -18.50
C MET A 5 -1.21 -38.87 -18.42
N THR A 6 -0.64 -38.51 -19.56
CA THR A 6 0.63 -37.81 -19.68
C THR A 6 0.59 -36.61 -18.73
N MET A 7 1.44 -36.63 -17.69
CA MET A 7 1.80 -35.42 -16.95
C MET A 7 2.22 -34.38 -17.99
N ALA A 8 1.38 -33.39 -18.24
CA ALA A 8 1.79 -32.23 -19.03
C ALA A 8 3.03 -31.67 -18.32
N GLU A 9 4.17 -31.64 -19.02
CA GLU A 9 5.40 -31.08 -18.50
C GLU A 9 5.08 -29.70 -17.93
N LYS A 10 5.14 -29.57 -16.60
CA LYS A 10 4.96 -28.27 -15.95
C LYS A 10 6.12 -27.40 -16.44
N LYS A 11 5.84 -26.48 -17.34
CA LYS A 11 6.81 -25.51 -17.80
C LYS A 11 7.17 -24.64 -16.59
N ILE A 12 8.39 -24.82 -16.09
CA ILE A 12 8.96 -23.98 -15.04
C ILE A 12 9.05 -22.58 -15.64
N ILE A 13 8.32 -21.65 -15.03
CA ILE A 13 8.38 -20.24 -15.39
C ILE A 13 9.43 -19.61 -14.50
N THR A 14 10.46 -19.04 -15.12
CA THR A 14 11.61 -18.51 -14.38
C THR A 14 11.54 -16.99 -14.26
N ALA A 15 12.25 -16.46 -13.26
CA ALA A 15 12.39 -15.02 -13.08
C ALA A 15 13.00 -14.35 -14.31
N GLU A 16 13.98 -14.99 -14.96
CA GLU A 16 14.64 -14.45 -16.15
C GLU A 16 13.66 -14.28 -17.31
N GLN A 17 12.69 -15.19 -17.46
CA GLN A 17 11.67 -15.08 -18.50
C GLN A 17 10.78 -13.86 -18.28
N ILE A 18 10.34 -13.63 -17.04
CA ILE A 18 9.48 -12.49 -16.69
C ILE A 18 10.25 -11.18 -16.85
N HIS A 19 11.48 -11.11 -16.35
CA HIS A 19 12.34 -9.94 -16.52
C HIS A 19 12.60 -9.63 -18.00
N ALA A 20 12.81 -10.66 -18.82
CA ALA A 20 12.98 -10.50 -20.27
C ALA A 20 11.71 -9.98 -20.97
N TYR A 21 10.51 -10.36 -20.50
CA TYR A 21 9.27 -9.78 -21.02
C TYR A 21 9.16 -8.31 -20.66
N VAL A 22 9.40 -7.94 -19.40
CA VAL A 22 9.36 -6.53 -18.96
C VAL A 22 10.37 -5.68 -19.72
N LYS A 23 11.61 -6.17 -19.89
CA LYS A 23 12.66 -5.48 -20.67
C LYS A 23 12.31 -5.29 -22.16
N LYS A 24 11.46 -6.16 -22.70
CA LYS A 24 10.92 -6.07 -24.07
C LYS A 24 9.58 -5.34 -24.14
N GLU A 25 9.14 -4.73 -23.05
CA GLU A 25 7.85 -4.03 -22.91
C GLU A 25 6.62 -4.91 -23.16
N LYS A 26 6.80 -6.23 -23.02
CA LYS A 26 5.77 -7.25 -23.17
C LYS A 26 5.04 -7.47 -21.86
N TYR A 27 4.37 -6.42 -21.39
CA TYR A 27 3.80 -6.37 -20.03
C TYR A 27 2.70 -7.40 -19.81
N ALA A 28 1.84 -7.63 -20.81
CA ALA A 28 0.79 -8.65 -20.73
C ALA A 28 1.38 -10.06 -20.63
N GLU A 29 2.42 -10.37 -21.43
CA GLU A 29 3.10 -11.67 -21.32
C GLU A 29 3.84 -11.84 -19.98
N ALA A 30 4.44 -10.78 -19.44
CA ALA A 30 5.06 -10.82 -18.11
C ALA A 30 4.04 -11.18 -17.01
N ILE A 31 2.89 -10.51 -17.03
CA ILE A 31 1.81 -10.74 -16.06
C ILE A 31 1.24 -12.15 -16.20
N ASN A 32 0.98 -12.62 -17.42
CA ASN A 32 0.45 -13.95 -17.66
C ASN A 32 1.43 -15.04 -17.22
N ALA A 33 2.71 -14.92 -17.57
CA ALA A 33 3.74 -15.85 -17.15
C ALA A 33 3.83 -15.92 -15.62
N PHE A 34 3.83 -14.77 -14.96
CA PHE A 34 3.85 -14.73 -13.50
C PHE A 34 2.57 -15.31 -12.87
N ALA A 35 1.40 -15.05 -13.44
CA ALA A 35 0.13 -15.63 -12.98
C ALA A 35 0.11 -17.16 -13.10
N ASP A 36 0.66 -17.70 -14.18
CA ASP A 36 0.85 -19.15 -14.35
C ASP A 36 1.78 -19.73 -13.28
N ALA A 37 2.87 -19.02 -12.94
CA ALA A 37 3.81 -19.44 -11.88
C ALA A 37 3.13 -19.44 -10.50
N LEU A 38 2.32 -18.42 -10.24
CA LEU A 38 1.52 -18.31 -9.02
C LEU A 38 0.49 -19.45 -8.91
N ALA A 39 -0.19 -19.80 -10.01
CA ALA A 39 -1.14 -20.91 -10.06
C ALA A 39 -0.47 -22.27 -9.85
N GLN A 40 0.81 -22.41 -10.20
CA GLN A 40 1.63 -23.59 -9.92
C GLN A 40 2.10 -23.67 -8.47
N GLY A 41 2.00 -22.58 -7.70
CA GLY A 41 2.36 -22.49 -6.28
C GLY A 41 3.80 -22.06 -6.00
N GLU A 42 4.60 -21.85 -7.05
CA GLU A 42 6.02 -21.50 -6.96
C GLU A 42 6.31 -20.17 -7.69
N PRO A 43 5.71 -19.04 -7.27
CA PRO A 43 5.94 -17.76 -7.93
C PRO A 43 7.36 -17.23 -7.65
N PRO A 44 8.09 -16.70 -8.65
CA PRO A 44 9.36 -16.04 -8.44
C PRO A 44 9.13 -14.70 -7.74
N LYS A 45 9.30 -14.68 -6.42
CA LYS A 45 8.99 -13.49 -5.58
C LYS A 45 9.81 -12.26 -5.94
N GLU A 46 11.02 -12.49 -6.45
CA GLU A 46 11.93 -11.47 -6.95
C GLU A 46 11.29 -10.65 -8.11
N CYS A 47 10.34 -11.24 -8.84
CA CYS A 47 9.63 -10.57 -9.93
C CYS A 47 8.41 -9.76 -9.48
N TYR A 48 8.12 -9.63 -8.18
CA TYR A 48 6.97 -8.82 -7.73
C TYR A 48 7.10 -7.35 -8.21
N GLY A 49 8.32 -6.79 -8.21
CA GLY A 49 8.58 -5.45 -8.76
C GLY A 49 8.36 -5.37 -10.27
N ASP A 50 8.78 -6.41 -11.02
CA ASP A 50 8.55 -6.52 -12.46
C ASP A 50 7.05 -6.56 -12.81
N VAL A 51 6.26 -7.29 -12.03
CA VAL A 51 4.80 -7.38 -12.18
C VAL A 51 4.13 -6.04 -11.84
N ALA A 52 4.55 -5.38 -10.76
CA ALA A 52 4.08 -4.04 -10.42
C ALA A 52 4.37 -3.05 -11.56
N HIS A 53 5.58 -3.11 -12.13
CA HIS A 53 5.96 -2.27 -13.26
C HIS A 53 5.10 -2.56 -14.50
N ALA A 54 4.88 -3.83 -14.82
CA ALA A 54 4.01 -4.23 -15.92
C ALA A 54 2.58 -3.70 -15.76
N TYR A 55 1.99 -3.80 -14.56
CA TYR A 55 0.66 -3.22 -14.31
C TYR A 55 0.65 -1.69 -14.41
N PHE A 56 1.70 -1.02 -13.93
CA PHE A 56 1.84 0.43 -14.06
C PHE A 56 1.86 0.87 -15.53
N GLU A 57 2.65 0.21 -16.37
CA GLU A 57 2.77 0.55 -17.80
C GLU A 57 1.49 0.25 -18.58
N MET A 58 0.68 -0.72 -18.12
CA MET A 58 -0.67 -0.95 -18.65
C MET A 58 -1.72 0.04 -18.11
N GLY A 59 -1.36 0.93 -17.19
CA GLY A 59 -2.28 1.92 -16.60
C GLY A 59 -3.13 1.40 -15.44
N ASP A 60 -2.92 0.16 -14.99
CA ASP A 60 -3.62 -0.39 -13.83
C ASP A 60 -2.88 -0.06 -12.53
N TYR A 61 -3.02 1.19 -12.10
CA TYR A 61 -2.30 1.72 -10.96
C TYR A 61 -2.69 1.07 -9.63
N LYS A 62 -3.96 0.62 -9.50
CA LYS A 62 -4.44 -0.07 -8.31
C LYS A 62 -3.73 -1.41 -8.13
N ARG A 63 -3.73 -2.26 -9.16
CA ARG A 63 -3.01 -3.55 -9.09
C ARG A 63 -1.51 -3.35 -9.00
N ALA A 64 -0.96 -2.32 -9.64
CA ALA A 64 0.45 -2.00 -9.51
C ALA A 64 0.82 -1.70 -8.04
N ALA A 65 0.02 -0.90 -7.32
CA ALA A 65 0.24 -0.59 -5.91
C ALA A 65 0.13 -1.82 -4.99
N ASP A 66 -0.82 -2.73 -5.29
CA ASP A 66 -0.93 -4.00 -4.55
C ASP A 66 0.34 -4.85 -4.70
N TRP A 67 0.88 -4.95 -5.92
CA TRP A 67 2.12 -5.68 -6.19
C TRP A 67 3.37 -5.00 -5.61
N ILE A 68 3.39 -3.67 -5.51
CA ILE A 68 4.44 -2.94 -4.78
C ILE A 68 4.48 -3.36 -3.32
N SER A 69 3.32 -3.51 -2.67
CA SER A 69 3.27 -3.94 -1.26
C SER A 69 3.90 -5.32 -1.08
N ASN A 70 3.65 -6.23 -2.03
CA ASN A 70 4.30 -7.54 -2.05
C ASN A 70 5.82 -7.41 -2.27
N ALA A 71 6.27 -6.59 -3.22
CA ALA A 71 7.70 -6.40 -3.49
C ALA A 71 8.46 -5.83 -2.27
N LEU A 72 7.89 -4.80 -1.63
CA LEU A 72 8.47 -4.18 -0.44
C LEU A 72 8.43 -5.08 0.80
N SER A 73 7.55 -6.09 0.85
CA SER A 73 7.58 -7.11 1.90
C SER A 73 8.79 -8.04 1.80
N ILE A 74 9.37 -8.19 0.61
CA ILE A 74 10.57 -9.00 0.36
C ILE A 74 11.82 -8.14 0.54
N ASN A 75 11.83 -6.96 -0.07
CA ASN A 75 12.91 -6.00 0.05
C ASN A 75 12.33 -4.60 0.34
N ALA A 76 12.31 -4.23 1.61
CA ALA A 76 11.79 -2.94 2.05
C ALA A 76 12.63 -1.76 1.53
N ASP A 77 13.89 -1.98 1.18
CA ASP A 77 14.84 -0.94 0.76
C ASP A 77 14.99 -0.86 -0.77
N ASP A 78 14.14 -1.54 -1.53
CA ASP A 78 14.16 -1.51 -2.99
C ASP A 78 13.78 -0.10 -3.50
N VAL A 79 14.81 0.64 -3.92
CA VAL A 79 14.69 2.00 -4.42
C VAL A 79 13.84 2.06 -5.70
N ASP A 80 13.99 1.11 -6.62
CA ASP A 80 13.29 1.15 -7.91
C ASP A 80 11.79 0.94 -7.71
N VAL A 81 11.41 0.03 -6.82
CA VAL A 81 10.01 -0.20 -6.42
C VAL A 81 9.44 1.02 -5.71
N ARG A 82 10.21 1.70 -4.84
CA ARG A 82 9.78 2.94 -4.18
C ARG A 82 9.60 4.10 -5.17
N ILE A 83 10.49 4.23 -6.16
CA ILE A 83 10.34 5.20 -7.25
C ILE A 83 9.07 4.88 -8.06
N LEU A 84 8.79 3.60 -8.32
CA LEU A 84 7.56 3.18 -8.99
C LEU A 84 6.30 3.56 -8.20
N LEU A 85 6.32 3.45 -6.87
CA LEU A 85 5.21 3.89 -6.03
C LEU A 85 4.98 5.40 -6.15
N ALA A 86 6.05 6.20 -6.14
CA ALA A 86 5.94 7.65 -6.34
C ALA A 86 5.37 7.98 -7.73
N ARG A 87 5.77 7.23 -8.76
CA ARG A 87 5.22 7.34 -10.12
C ARG A 87 3.72 7.04 -10.16
N ILE A 88 3.27 6.01 -9.45
CA ILE A 88 1.84 5.70 -9.29
C ILE A 88 1.10 6.88 -8.67
N CYS A 89 1.60 7.43 -7.55
CA CYS A 89 1.00 8.59 -6.91
C CYS A 89 0.88 9.79 -7.88
N GLN A 90 1.90 10.04 -8.71
CA GLN A 90 1.82 11.09 -9.73
C GLN A 90 0.74 10.82 -10.78
N ARG A 91 0.61 9.57 -11.26
CA ARG A 91 -0.44 9.19 -12.23
C ARG A 91 -1.84 9.33 -11.65
N GLU A 92 -2.00 9.09 -10.35
CA GLU A 92 -3.24 9.29 -9.60
C GLU A 92 -3.48 10.76 -9.19
N LYS A 93 -2.63 11.70 -9.63
CA LYS A 93 -2.67 13.13 -9.25
C LYS A 93 -2.47 13.39 -7.75
N ARG A 94 -1.90 12.43 -7.03
CA ARG A 94 -1.51 12.53 -5.62
C ARG A 94 -0.08 13.08 -5.52
N THR A 95 0.10 14.30 -6.01
CA THR A 95 1.42 14.94 -6.12
C THR A 95 2.12 15.09 -4.77
N ASP A 96 1.37 15.45 -3.71
CA ASP A 96 1.94 15.55 -2.35
C ASP A 96 2.54 14.22 -1.87
N ASP A 97 1.85 13.11 -2.12
CA ASP A 97 2.31 11.78 -1.71
C ASP A 97 3.56 11.38 -2.50
N ALA A 98 3.62 11.70 -3.79
CA ALA A 98 4.80 11.47 -4.61
C ALA A 98 6.02 12.26 -4.10
N LEU A 99 5.86 13.55 -3.76
CA LEU A 99 6.94 14.37 -3.21
C LEU A 99 7.45 13.82 -1.88
N LYS A 100 6.56 13.39 -0.98
CA LYS A 100 6.94 12.72 0.28
C LYS A 100 7.74 11.44 0.04
N LEU A 101 7.34 10.63 -0.94
CA LEU A 101 8.05 9.41 -1.30
C LEU A 101 9.45 9.73 -1.84
N TYR A 102 9.58 10.71 -2.72
CA TYR A 102 10.89 11.14 -3.24
C TYR A 102 11.80 11.69 -2.15
N GLU A 103 11.27 12.52 -1.25
CA GLU A 103 12.01 13.01 -0.08
C GLU A 103 12.50 11.84 0.79
N ASN A 104 11.64 10.86 1.06
CA ASN A 104 12.00 9.70 1.86
C ASN A 104 13.11 8.87 1.21
N ILE A 105 13.03 8.66 -0.11
CA ILE A 105 14.07 7.95 -0.87
C ILE A 105 15.41 8.70 -0.78
N LEU A 106 15.38 10.02 -0.97
CA LEU A 106 16.57 10.87 -0.91
C LEU A 106 17.17 10.99 0.48
N SER A 107 16.36 10.84 1.54
CA SER A 107 16.80 10.89 2.92
C SER A 107 17.35 9.55 3.41
N LEU A 108 16.63 8.44 3.17
CA LEU A 108 16.97 7.13 3.73
C LEU A 108 17.94 6.33 2.85
N HIS A 109 17.88 6.50 1.53
CA HIS A 109 18.66 5.70 0.57
C HIS A 109 19.72 6.50 -0.17
N GLN A 110 20.07 7.70 0.32
CA GLN A 110 20.99 8.63 -0.35
C GLN A 110 22.31 7.98 -0.79
N ALA A 111 22.88 7.13 0.06
CA ALA A 111 24.18 6.51 -0.14
C ALA A 111 24.17 5.40 -1.22
N VAL A 112 23.01 4.81 -1.49
CA VAL A 112 22.84 3.68 -2.42
C VAL A 112 22.25 4.15 -3.76
N LEU A 113 21.66 5.36 -3.81
CA LEU A 113 21.11 5.93 -5.03
C LEU A 113 22.14 6.01 -6.15
N THR A 114 21.81 5.39 -7.28
CA THR A 114 22.55 5.57 -8.53
C THR A 114 22.28 6.95 -9.14
N ASP A 115 23.19 7.41 -10.00
CA ASP A 115 22.99 8.68 -10.73
C ASP A 115 21.74 8.66 -11.60
N ALA A 116 21.40 7.50 -12.18
CA ALA A 116 20.19 7.31 -12.98
C ALA A 116 18.92 7.49 -12.13
N GLN A 117 18.88 6.87 -10.94
CA GLN A 117 17.74 7.03 -10.01
C GLN A 117 17.63 8.47 -9.51
N ARG A 118 18.76 9.10 -9.20
CA ARG A 118 18.80 10.51 -8.79
C ARG A 118 18.26 11.44 -9.89
N ALA A 119 18.72 11.27 -11.12
CA ALA A 119 18.26 12.04 -12.27
C ALA A 119 16.77 11.80 -12.56
N GLU A 120 16.29 10.57 -12.37
CA GLU A 120 14.88 10.25 -12.54
C GLU A 120 14.00 10.93 -11.49
N ILE A 121 14.43 10.92 -10.22
CA ILE A 121 13.74 11.63 -9.14
C ILE A 121 13.71 13.13 -9.43
N GLU A 122 14.85 13.73 -9.82
CA GLU A 122 14.92 15.14 -10.19
C GLU A 122 13.95 15.48 -11.33
N ARG A 123 13.94 14.67 -12.40
CA ARG A 123 13.08 14.90 -13.56
C ARG A 123 11.60 14.82 -13.22
N ARG A 124 11.22 13.85 -12.37
CA ARG A 124 9.81 13.61 -12.01
C ARG A 124 9.28 14.57 -10.97
N ALA A 125 10.05 14.81 -9.90
CA ALA A 125 9.65 15.69 -8.82
C ALA A 125 9.89 17.16 -9.13
N GLY A 126 10.85 17.46 -10.02
CA GLY A 126 11.37 18.80 -10.23
C GLY A 126 10.35 19.81 -10.73
N LEU A 127 9.35 19.40 -11.53
CA LEU A 127 8.29 20.33 -11.96
C LEU A 127 7.43 20.76 -10.75
N ASP A 128 6.86 19.79 -10.03
CA ASP A 128 5.97 20.03 -8.90
C ASP A 128 6.67 20.78 -7.75
N ALA A 129 7.91 20.40 -7.47
CA ALA A 129 8.75 21.01 -6.44
C ALA A 129 9.14 22.47 -6.80
N ARG A 130 9.49 22.74 -8.06
CA ARG A 130 9.83 24.11 -8.51
C ARG A 130 8.63 25.04 -8.58
N LEU A 131 7.41 24.51 -8.75
CA LEU A 131 6.17 25.29 -8.65
C LEU A 131 5.88 25.72 -7.20
N THR A 132 6.41 24.99 -6.22
CA THR A 132 6.16 25.21 -4.79
C THR A 132 7.48 25.36 -4.02
N GLN A 133 8.37 26.26 -4.47
CA GLN A 133 9.75 26.34 -3.95
C GLN A 133 9.83 26.54 -2.44
N ASP A 134 9.06 27.48 -1.88
CA ASP A 134 9.11 27.77 -0.45
C ASP A 134 8.63 26.60 0.40
N ARG A 135 7.55 25.94 -0.05
CA ARG A 135 7.06 24.70 0.57
C ARG A 135 8.09 23.58 0.44
N THR A 136 8.70 23.42 -0.73
CA THR A 136 9.71 22.38 -0.97
C THR A 136 10.93 22.58 -0.08
N ARG A 137 11.41 23.82 0.09
CA ARG A 137 12.50 24.14 1.02
C ARG A 137 12.14 23.79 2.47
N ALA A 138 10.88 24.00 2.87
CA ALA A 138 10.42 23.78 4.23
C ALA A 138 10.09 22.31 4.56
N GLU A 139 9.42 21.60 3.64
CA GLU A 139 8.88 20.25 3.87
C GLU A 139 9.76 19.14 3.29
N TYR A 140 10.57 19.43 2.26
CA TYR A 140 11.33 18.43 1.50
C TYR A 140 12.80 18.86 1.31
N PRO A 141 13.59 18.96 2.39
CA PRO A 141 14.93 19.52 2.35
C PRO A 141 15.92 18.71 1.49
N HIS A 142 15.81 17.38 1.40
CA HIS A 142 16.71 16.58 0.56
C HIS A 142 16.35 16.75 -0.92
N LEU A 143 15.06 16.85 -1.24
CA LEU A 143 14.60 17.17 -2.58
C LEU A 143 14.98 18.61 -2.98
N ALA A 144 14.84 19.58 -2.08
CA ALA A 144 15.30 20.95 -2.31
C ALA A 144 16.80 21.00 -2.60
N ALA A 145 17.60 20.21 -1.88
CA ALA A 145 19.03 20.10 -2.11
C ALA A 145 19.36 19.48 -3.46
N LEU A 146 18.68 18.39 -3.84
CA LEU A 146 18.83 17.76 -5.15
C LEU A 146 18.54 18.75 -6.29
N LEU A 147 17.51 19.57 -6.14
CA LEU A 147 17.07 20.54 -7.16
C LEU A 147 17.85 21.86 -7.15
N GLY A 148 18.84 22.02 -6.27
CA GLY A 148 19.61 23.26 -6.11
C GLY A 148 18.81 24.42 -5.51
N LEU A 149 17.67 24.14 -4.86
CA LEU A 149 16.79 25.13 -4.23
C LEU A 149 17.23 25.50 -2.80
N ALA A 150 17.98 24.62 -2.14
CA ALA A 150 18.55 24.80 -0.80
C ALA A 150 19.88 24.05 -0.67
N ALA A 151 20.65 24.34 0.39
CA ALA A 151 21.82 23.53 0.74
C ALA A 151 21.38 22.16 1.28
N ALA A 152 22.20 21.13 1.07
CA ALA A 152 21.96 19.82 1.66
C ALA A 152 21.89 19.93 3.19
N PRO A 153 20.88 19.33 3.83
CA PRO A 153 20.81 19.32 5.28
C PRO A 153 22.07 18.65 5.83
N THR A 154 22.84 19.37 6.64
CA THR A 154 24.00 18.79 7.32
C THR A 154 23.50 17.97 8.51
N ALA A 155 24.13 16.82 8.76
CA ALA A 155 23.75 15.89 9.82
C ALA A 155 23.80 16.47 11.26
N SER A 156 24.19 17.75 11.43
CA SER A 156 24.38 18.41 12.73
C SER A 156 23.43 19.60 13.00
N ALA A 157 22.44 19.86 12.15
CA ALA A 157 21.44 20.91 12.39
C ALA A 157 20.04 20.30 12.57
N ALA A 158 19.92 19.37 13.53
CA ALA A 158 18.62 18.95 14.04
C ALA A 158 18.23 19.87 15.20
N ALA A 159 17.26 20.77 14.97
CA ALA A 159 16.58 21.54 16.01
C ALA A 159 15.12 21.78 15.61
N PRO A 160 14.20 21.85 16.59
CA PRO A 160 13.89 20.81 17.56
C PRO A 160 12.99 19.75 16.92
N THR A 161 13.25 18.48 17.23
CA THR A 161 12.36 17.37 16.93
C THR A 161 11.04 17.58 17.67
N ALA A 162 10.01 18.06 16.98
CA ALA A 162 8.68 17.48 17.19
C ALA A 162 8.85 15.97 16.99
N PRO A 163 8.28 15.10 17.85
CA PRO A 163 8.49 13.68 17.70
C PRO A 163 7.85 13.23 16.38
N MET A 164 8.66 13.17 15.33
CA MET A 164 8.41 12.33 14.18
C MET A 164 8.53 10.91 14.71
N ASN A 165 7.41 10.35 15.14
CA ASN A 165 7.27 8.91 15.22
C ASN A 165 7.68 8.38 13.84
N SER A 166 8.78 7.62 13.83
CA SER A 166 9.16 6.75 12.73
C SER A 166 8.00 5.80 12.48
N ALA A 167 7.18 6.12 11.49
CA ALA A 167 6.16 5.22 10.98
C ALA A 167 6.29 5.18 9.46
N LEU A 168 6.85 4.06 8.98
CA LEU A 168 6.59 3.56 7.64
C LEU A 168 5.08 3.68 7.35
N PRO A 169 4.64 4.00 6.12
CA PRO A 169 3.28 3.67 5.72
C PRO A 169 3.21 2.14 5.64
N GLY A 170 2.97 1.50 6.80
CA GLY A 170 3.19 0.08 7.02
C GLY A 170 3.52 -0.30 8.47
N SER A 171 3.90 0.65 9.34
CA SER A 171 3.86 0.38 10.78
C SER A 171 2.46 0.72 11.30
N VAL A 172 1.64 -0.32 11.38
CA VAL A 172 0.60 -0.41 12.41
C VAL A 172 1.23 0.12 13.71
N PRO A 173 0.63 1.09 14.43
CA PRO A 173 1.17 1.46 15.72
C PRO A 173 1.28 0.18 16.54
N ALA A 174 2.50 -0.11 17.02
CA ALA A 174 2.73 -1.25 17.90
C ALA A 174 1.67 -1.18 19.00
N ALA A 175 0.86 -2.23 19.06
CA ALA A 175 -0.24 -2.35 20.01
C ALA A 175 0.31 -2.05 21.42
N PRO A 176 -0.31 -1.15 22.20
CA PRO A 176 -0.13 -1.23 23.63
C PRO A 176 -0.66 -2.60 24.05
N ALA A 177 0.16 -3.34 24.79
CA ALA A 177 -0.20 -4.61 25.36
C ALA A 177 -1.58 -4.53 26.03
N SER A 178 -2.44 -5.49 25.66
CA SER A 178 -3.68 -5.90 26.34
C SER A 178 -4.49 -4.77 26.98
N ARG A 179 -5.52 -4.27 26.29
CA ARG A 179 -6.59 -3.51 26.97
C ARG A 179 -7.99 -3.90 26.50
N PRO A 180 -9.00 -3.83 27.39
CA PRO A 180 -10.32 -4.38 27.15
C PRO A 180 -11.20 -3.43 26.29
N SER A 181 -12.30 -4.00 25.76
CA SER A 181 -13.28 -3.41 24.83
C SER A 181 -13.90 -2.04 25.19
N GLY A 182 -13.68 -1.53 26.41
CA GLY A 182 -14.03 -0.15 26.78
C GLY A 182 -13.21 0.92 26.04
N ASP A 183 -12.05 0.53 25.49
CA ASP A 183 -11.10 1.44 24.86
C ASP A 183 -11.42 1.76 23.39
N ALA A 184 -12.15 0.89 22.67
CA ALA A 184 -12.38 1.08 21.22
C ALA A 184 -13.18 2.35 20.89
N LYS A 185 -14.18 2.68 21.72
CA LYS A 185 -14.97 3.91 21.56
C LYS A 185 -14.16 5.17 21.88
N ALA A 186 -13.32 5.11 22.91
CA ALA A 186 -12.40 6.19 23.26
C ALA A 186 -11.36 6.40 22.15
N GLN A 187 -10.84 5.30 21.60
CA GLN A 187 -9.91 5.30 20.48
C GLN A 187 -10.55 5.92 19.24
N ALA A 188 -11.79 5.54 18.90
CA ALA A 188 -12.53 6.13 17.81
C ALA A 188 -12.69 7.65 18.01
N ALA A 189 -13.13 8.08 19.19
CA ALA A 189 -13.28 9.51 19.51
C ALA A 189 -11.95 10.27 19.41
N GLN A 190 -10.84 9.67 19.85
CA GLN A 190 -9.51 10.28 19.74
C GLN A 190 -9.11 10.47 18.28
N ILE A 191 -9.32 9.47 17.42
CA ILE A 191 -9.04 9.57 15.97
C ILE A 191 -9.94 10.63 15.32
N MET A 192 -11.21 10.69 15.71
CA MET A 192 -12.14 11.72 15.22
C MET A 192 -11.70 13.13 15.61
N ALA A 193 -11.11 13.31 16.79
CA ALA A 193 -10.64 14.60 17.27
C ALA A 193 -9.33 15.08 16.60
N GLN A 194 -8.59 14.21 15.91
CA GLN A 194 -7.33 14.61 15.26
C GLN A 194 -7.58 15.56 14.07
N PRO A 195 -6.71 16.57 13.86
CA PRO A 195 -6.81 17.52 12.75
C PRO A 195 -6.22 16.93 11.44
N ILE A 196 -6.62 15.71 11.10
CA ILE A 196 -6.18 14.98 9.90
C ILE A 196 -7.33 14.84 8.88
N ARG A 197 -7.01 14.46 7.64
CA ARG A 197 -8.01 14.33 6.56
C ARG A 197 -9.02 13.22 6.88
N PRO A 198 -10.31 13.34 6.48
CA PRO A 198 -11.32 12.29 6.73
C PRO A 198 -10.90 10.91 6.23
N ALA A 199 -10.29 10.82 5.05
CA ALA A 199 -9.78 9.55 4.51
C ALA A 199 -8.70 8.90 5.41
N GLU A 200 -7.85 9.70 6.04
CA GLU A 200 -6.81 9.22 6.97
C GLU A 200 -7.45 8.72 8.28
N LYS A 201 -8.53 9.37 8.75
CA LYS A 201 -9.32 8.90 9.90
C LYS A 201 -9.97 7.55 9.60
N THR A 202 -10.61 7.41 8.45
CA THR A 202 -11.23 6.15 8.00
C THR A 202 -10.19 5.03 7.92
N ALA A 203 -9.01 5.30 7.36
CA ALA A 203 -7.92 4.33 7.29
C ALA A 203 -7.40 3.92 8.68
N ALA A 204 -7.21 4.89 9.58
CA ALA A 204 -6.79 4.61 10.95
C ALA A 204 -7.81 3.75 11.70
N LEU A 205 -9.11 4.07 11.62
CA LEU A 205 -10.18 3.31 12.24
C LEU A 205 -10.24 1.87 11.71
N ASN A 206 -10.08 1.67 10.40
CA ASN A 206 -9.98 0.32 9.82
C ASN A 206 -8.78 -0.46 10.35
N ALA A 207 -7.61 0.18 10.50
CA ALA A 207 -6.42 -0.47 11.03
C ALA A 207 -6.60 -0.90 12.49
N PHE A 208 -7.16 -0.03 13.34
CA PHE A 208 -7.47 -0.38 14.72
C PHE A 208 -8.55 -1.46 14.82
N ALA A 209 -9.55 -1.44 13.93
CA ALA A 209 -10.55 -2.49 13.87
C ALA A 209 -9.93 -3.86 13.53
N GLY A 210 -8.97 -3.90 12.60
CA GLY A 210 -8.21 -5.11 12.30
C GLY A 210 -7.40 -5.60 13.51
N ALA A 211 -6.77 -4.69 14.26
CA ALA A 211 -6.06 -5.05 15.48
C ALA A 211 -7.01 -5.63 16.56
N ALA A 212 -8.18 -5.02 16.75
CA ALA A 212 -9.20 -5.52 17.66
C ALA A 212 -9.73 -6.89 17.23
N TYR A 213 -9.95 -7.09 15.92
CA TYR A 213 -10.36 -8.37 15.35
C TYR A 213 -9.36 -9.50 15.67
N VAL A 214 -8.06 -9.25 15.49
CA VAL A 214 -7.00 -10.23 15.78
C VAL A 214 -6.93 -10.58 17.27
N GLN A 215 -7.43 -9.71 18.14
CA GLN A 215 -7.51 -9.93 19.58
C GLN A 215 -8.85 -10.54 20.03
N ASP A 216 -9.68 -10.97 19.08
CA ASP A 216 -11.06 -11.45 19.31
C ASP A 216 -11.98 -10.41 19.99
N ASP A 217 -11.59 -9.13 20.00
CA ASP A 217 -12.46 -8.02 20.43
C ASP A 217 -13.38 -7.60 19.28
N TYR A 218 -14.34 -8.46 18.97
CA TYR A 218 -15.32 -8.23 17.92
C TYR A 218 -16.24 -7.04 18.22
N ALA A 219 -16.51 -6.76 19.49
CA ALA A 219 -17.30 -5.60 19.89
C ALA A 219 -16.54 -4.30 19.58
N GLY A 220 -15.25 -4.22 19.95
CA GLY A 220 -14.39 -3.08 19.63
C GLY A 220 -14.15 -2.92 18.13
N ALA A 221 -13.89 -4.01 17.41
CA ALA A 221 -13.76 -3.99 15.95
C ALA A 221 -15.04 -3.43 15.29
N ARG A 222 -16.22 -3.82 15.77
CA ARG A 222 -17.51 -3.32 15.25
C ARG A 222 -17.69 -1.83 15.50
N GLU A 223 -17.35 -1.34 16.69
CA GLU A 223 -17.42 0.10 17.02
C GLU A 223 -16.52 0.92 16.09
N LEU A 224 -15.28 0.48 15.89
CA LEU A 224 -14.31 1.16 15.03
C LEU A 224 -14.72 1.16 13.56
N LEU A 225 -15.23 0.04 13.05
CA LEU A 225 -15.74 -0.04 11.67
C LEU A 225 -17.02 0.78 11.48
N THR A 226 -17.89 0.84 12.49
CA THR A 226 -19.07 1.72 12.46
C THR A 226 -18.65 3.18 12.34
N ALA A 227 -17.70 3.61 13.17
CA ALA A 227 -17.17 4.97 13.11
C ALA A 227 -16.49 5.29 11.77
N ALA A 228 -15.81 4.31 11.16
CA ALA A 228 -15.24 4.45 9.82
C ALA A 228 -16.32 4.63 8.73
N LEU A 229 -17.42 3.89 8.83
CA LEU A 229 -18.56 4.01 7.90
C LEU A 229 -19.37 5.28 8.09
N GLU A 230 -19.35 5.91 9.27
CA GLU A 230 -19.95 7.23 9.47
C GLU A 230 -19.19 8.33 8.71
N LEU A 231 -17.87 8.19 8.56
CA LEU A 231 -17.04 9.10 7.77
C LEU A 231 -17.16 8.86 6.27
N ASP A 232 -17.14 7.59 5.86
CA ASP A 232 -17.24 7.18 4.46
C ASP A 232 -18.14 5.94 4.31
N PRO A 233 -19.46 6.14 4.11
CA PRO A 233 -20.41 5.04 3.97
C PRO A 233 -20.17 4.15 2.73
N GLY A 234 -19.43 4.65 1.74
CA GLY A 234 -19.15 3.96 0.48
C GLY A 234 -17.79 3.25 0.46
N CYS A 235 -17.06 3.20 1.58
CA CYS A 235 -15.74 2.60 1.63
C CYS A 235 -15.83 1.07 1.51
N ASP A 236 -15.59 0.54 0.30
CA ASP A 236 -15.63 -0.90 -0.01
C ASP A 236 -14.78 -1.76 0.95
N MET A 237 -13.60 -1.27 1.34
CA MET A 237 -12.73 -1.97 2.29
C MET A 237 -13.38 -2.07 3.69
N THR A 238 -13.98 -0.98 4.18
CA THR A 238 -14.65 -0.96 5.48
C THR A 238 -15.89 -1.85 5.48
N LEU A 239 -16.67 -1.79 4.39
CA LEU A 239 -17.84 -2.65 4.19
C LEU A 239 -17.46 -4.13 4.13
N ARG A 240 -16.39 -4.48 3.41
CA ARG A 240 -15.84 -5.85 3.38
C ARG A 240 -15.45 -6.33 4.78
N ASN A 241 -14.70 -5.52 5.53
CA ASN A 241 -14.26 -5.86 6.89
C ASN A 241 -15.44 -6.03 7.84
N MET A 242 -16.43 -5.13 7.76
CA MET A 242 -17.65 -5.24 8.56
C MET A 242 -18.47 -6.48 8.19
N ALA A 243 -18.58 -6.82 6.91
CA ALA A 243 -19.27 -8.04 6.48
C ALA A 243 -18.58 -9.31 7.00
N LEU A 244 -17.26 -9.38 6.96
CA LEU A 244 -16.49 -10.50 7.52
C LEU A 244 -16.64 -10.60 9.03
N LEU A 245 -16.54 -9.47 9.74
CA LEU A 245 -16.75 -9.43 11.19
C LEU A 245 -18.15 -9.92 11.57
N LEU A 246 -19.20 -9.42 10.88
CA LEU A 246 -20.58 -9.83 11.13
C LEU A 246 -20.79 -11.32 10.86
N HIS A 247 -20.10 -11.88 9.88
CA HIS A 247 -20.13 -13.31 9.61
C HIS A 247 -19.49 -14.12 10.75
N GLU A 248 -18.32 -13.69 11.24
CA GLU A 248 -17.58 -14.34 12.33
C GLU A 248 -18.42 -14.39 13.62
N ILE A 249 -19.16 -13.32 13.95
CA ILE A 249 -20.03 -13.27 15.13
C ILE A 249 -21.41 -13.91 14.92
N GLY A 250 -21.65 -14.56 13.76
CA GLY A 250 -22.90 -15.27 13.46
C GLY A 250 -24.06 -14.40 12.94
N GLU A 251 -23.85 -13.11 12.69
CA GLU A 251 -24.84 -12.17 12.15
C GLU A 251 -24.91 -12.23 10.61
N ARG A 252 -25.16 -13.44 10.08
CA ARG A 252 -25.05 -13.78 8.65
C ARG A 252 -25.92 -12.95 7.71
N GLU A 253 -27.16 -12.65 8.08
CA GLU A 253 -28.05 -11.82 7.26
C GLU A 253 -27.53 -10.39 7.12
N LYS A 254 -27.05 -9.80 8.22
CA LYS A 254 -26.48 -8.45 8.21
C LYS A 254 -25.17 -8.40 7.45
N ALA A 255 -24.34 -9.44 7.54
CA ALA A 255 -23.12 -9.54 6.74
C ALA A 255 -23.42 -9.44 5.24
N LEU A 256 -24.44 -10.14 4.75
CA LEU A 256 -24.90 -10.05 3.36
C LEU A 256 -25.45 -8.66 3.00
N GLN A 257 -26.22 -8.03 3.90
CA GLN A 257 -26.73 -6.67 3.69
C GLN A 257 -25.60 -5.63 3.61
N VAL A 258 -24.56 -5.76 4.42
CA VAL A 258 -23.39 -4.88 4.38
C VAL A 258 -22.59 -5.11 3.09
N ALA A 259 -22.35 -6.37 2.71
CA ALA A 259 -21.67 -6.70 1.46
C ALA A 259 -22.44 -6.17 0.23
N ALA A 260 -23.77 -6.15 0.26
CA ALA A 260 -24.60 -5.62 -0.82
C ALA A 260 -24.49 -4.09 -1.01
N LYS A 261 -23.98 -3.35 -0.02
CA LYS A 261 -23.75 -1.90 -0.13
C LYS A 261 -22.43 -1.55 -0.84
N MET A 262 -21.56 -2.53 -1.07
CA MET A 262 -20.29 -2.31 -1.74
C MET A 262 -20.50 -1.88 -3.19
N GLY A 263 -19.70 -0.93 -3.66
CA GLY A 263 -19.69 -0.48 -5.05
C GLY A 263 -19.09 -1.51 -6.00
N GLN A 264 -18.14 -2.34 -5.51
CA GLN A 264 -17.57 -3.46 -6.26
C GLN A 264 -18.05 -4.80 -5.70
N THR A 265 -18.50 -5.69 -6.61
CA THR A 265 -18.86 -7.06 -6.24
C THR A 265 -17.61 -7.87 -5.91
N ASP A 266 -17.60 -8.48 -4.73
CA ASP A 266 -16.49 -9.30 -4.27
C ASP A 266 -16.91 -10.78 -4.13
N PHE A 267 -16.62 -11.57 -5.17
CA PHE A 267 -17.01 -12.98 -5.21
C PHE A 267 -16.36 -13.83 -4.11
N MET A 268 -15.18 -13.45 -3.63
CA MET A 268 -14.52 -14.15 -2.52
C MET A 268 -15.28 -13.90 -1.21
N LEU A 269 -15.64 -12.64 -0.94
CA LEU A 269 -16.48 -12.30 0.21
C LEU A 269 -17.82 -13.04 0.14
N LEU A 270 -18.53 -12.94 -0.99
CA LEU A 270 -19.83 -13.58 -1.15
C LEU A 270 -19.78 -15.10 -1.01
N ARG A 271 -18.68 -15.72 -1.46
CA ARG A 271 -18.45 -17.16 -1.25
C ARG A 271 -18.28 -17.48 0.24
N THR A 272 -17.50 -16.69 0.98
CA THR A 272 -17.31 -16.86 2.43
C THR A 272 -18.64 -16.71 3.17
N LEU A 273 -19.42 -15.67 2.89
CA LEU A 273 -20.72 -15.43 3.54
C LEU A 273 -21.78 -16.51 3.21
N LYS A 274 -21.58 -17.27 2.14
CA LYS A 274 -22.43 -18.39 1.70
C LYS A 274 -22.04 -19.74 2.30
N ALA A 275 -20.86 -19.89 2.91
CA ALA A 275 -20.57 -21.03 3.77
C ALA A 275 -21.39 -20.90 5.06
#